data_AF-A0A3D3I4M8-F1
#
_entry.id   AF-A0A3D3I4M8-F1
#
_cell.length_a   1.000
_cell.length_b   1.000
_cell.length_c   1.000
_cell.angle_alpha   90.00
_cell.angle_beta   90.00
_cell.angle_gamma   90.00
#
_symmetry.space_group_name_H-M   'P 1'
#
loop_
_entity.id
_entity.type
_entity.pdbx_description
1 polymer ?
#
loop_
_entity_poly.entity_id
_entity_poly.type
_entity_poly.pdbx_seq_one_letter_code
_entity_poly.pdbx_strand_id
1 'polypeptide(L)'
;MRPFGRSWAYWLLFLLLPAWFLAPVLGGRAIGQGIGFEIAADRWFNEPFDVLHADADLQVRPWRQVVLESWSAGQPAFWNPHQLLGVPLMANSQSAVFYPPHVVLGMLRVSPDASLSLLAWLHIALLGLGVAAMARRLGAEGHGPVVA
;
A
#
# COMPACT_ATOMS: atom_id res chain seq x y z
N MET A 1 19.58 -17.95 -34.62
CA MET A 1 18.83 -18.34 -33.40
C MET A 1 19.47 -17.62 -32.22
N ARG A 2 18.82 -16.59 -31.65
CA ARG A 2 19.37 -15.91 -30.46
C ARG A 2 19.14 -16.84 -29.24
N PRO A 3 20.16 -17.12 -28.42
CA PRO A 3 20.02 -18.07 -27.32
C PRO A 3 18.93 -17.57 -26.37
N PHE A 4 18.11 -18.48 -25.86
CA PHE A 4 17.17 -18.28 -24.76
C PHE A 4 17.96 -17.80 -23.51
N GLY A 5 18.34 -16.52 -23.49
CA GLY A 5 19.22 -15.94 -22.48
C GLY A 5 18.44 -15.50 -21.26
N ARG A 6 18.84 -15.99 -20.08
CA ARG A 6 18.62 -15.43 -18.72
C ARG A 6 17.21 -14.92 -18.34
N SER A 7 16.17 -15.18 -19.13
CA SER A 7 14.82 -14.66 -18.92
C SER A 7 14.19 -15.14 -17.61
N TRP A 8 14.54 -16.36 -17.18
CA TRP A 8 14.12 -16.94 -15.91
C TRP A 8 14.56 -16.12 -14.69
N ALA A 9 15.70 -15.43 -14.75
CA ALA A 9 16.21 -14.62 -13.65
C ALA A 9 15.33 -13.37 -13.43
N TYR A 10 14.79 -12.78 -14.51
CA TYR A 10 13.84 -11.67 -14.41
C TYR A 10 12.49 -12.13 -13.86
N TRP A 11 12.02 -13.33 -14.24
CA TRP A 11 10.81 -13.90 -13.67
C TRP A 11 10.97 -14.24 -12.19
N LEU A 12 12.12 -14.75 -11.78
CA LEU A 12 12.44 -14.95 -10.37
C LEU A 12 12.50 -13.63 -9.61
N LEU A 13 13.17 -12.60 -10.13
CA LEU A 13 13.16 -11.27 -9.48
C LEU A 13 11.75 -10.70 -9.39
N PHE A 14 10.96 -10.80 -10.47
CA PHE A 14 9.57 -10.32 -10.48
C PHE A 14 8.68 -11.03 -9.46
N LEU A 15 8.95 -12.30 -9.14
CA LEU A 15 8.18 -13.07 -8.14
C LEU A 15 8.75 -12.95 -6.72
N LEU A 16 10.08 -12.95 -6.58
CA LEU A 16 10.76 -12.94 -5.27
C LEU A 16 10.81 -11.55 -4.65
N LEU A 17 10.85 -10.48 -5.46
CA LEU A 17 10.96 -9.11 -4.95
C LEU A 17 9.65 -8.65 -4.27
N PRO A 18 8.45 -8.93 -4.81
CA PRO A 18 7.20 -8.76 -4.08
C PRO A 18 7.12 -9.65 -2.84
N ALA A 19 7.54 -10.92 -2.95
CA ALA A 19 7.53 -11.84 -1.81
C ALA A 19 8.45 -11.35 -0.69
N TRP A 20 9.64 -10.86 -1.00
CA TRP A 20 10.57 -10.24 -0.04
C TRP A 20 9.96 -8.99 0.57
N PHE A 21 9.43 -8.08 -0.25
CA PHE A 21 8.85 -6.82 0.18
C PHE A 21 7.63 -7.03 1.09
N LEU A 22 6.83 -8.05 0.81
CA LEU A 22 5.62 -8.41 1.55
C LEU A 22 5.88 -9.45 2.66
N ALA A 23 7.06 -10.05 2.75
CA ALA A 23 7.37 -11.02 3.80
C ALA A 23 7.23 -10.43 5.22
N PRO A 24 7.65 -9.17 5.50
CA PRO A 24 7.39 -8.54 6.79
C PRO A 24 5.89 -8.45 7.11
N VAL A 25 5.05 -8.22 6.08
CA VAL A 25 3.59 -8.08 6.24
C VAL A 25 2.97 -9.38 6.76
N LEU A 26 3.47 -10.53 6.31
CA LEU A 26 3.05 -11.84 6.81
C LEU A 26 3.43 -12.05 8.29
N GLY A 27 4.49 -11.38 8.75
CA GLY A 27 4.90 -11.34 10.16
C GLY A 27 4.21 -10.25 10.98
N GLY A 28 3.16 -9.62 10.45
CA GLY A 28 2.42 -8.53 11.10
C GLY A 28 3.14 -7.18 11.08
N ARG A 29 4.27 -7.06 10.35
CA ARG A 29 5.07 -5.84 10.18
C ARG A 29 4.74 -5.16 8.85
N ALA A 30 4.24 -3.93 8.84
CA ALA A 30 3.95 -3.20 7.61
C ALA A 30 4.94 -2.09 7.28
N ILE A 31 4.86 -1.61 6.05
CA ILE A 31 5.62 -0.46 5.57
C ILE A 31 4.97 0.79 6.15
N GLY A 32 5.76 1.53 6.92
CA GLY A 32 5.26 2.62 7.76
C GLY A 32 4.72 2.14 9.11
N GLN A 33 4.75 0.83 9.42
CA GLN A 33 4.41 0.41 10.78
C GLN A 33 5.52 0.72 11.76
N GLY A 34 5.07 1.07 12.95
CA GLY A 34 5.49 0.29 14.10
C GLY A 34 5.23 0.91 15.45
N ILE A 35 4.35 1.90 15.53
CA ILE A 35 4.11 2.53 16.81
C ILE A 35 2.62 2.50 17.11
N GLY A 36 2.21 1.51 17.93
CA GLY A 36 1.00 1.70 18.72
C GLY A 36 1.08 3.07 19.41
N PHE A 37 -0.06 3.73 19.65
CA PHE A 37 -0.10 5.08 20.20
C PHE A 37 0.89 5.31 21.37
N GLU A 38 1.15 4.27 22.17
CA GLU A 38 2.14 4.23 23.24
C GLU A 38 3.62 4.41 22.80
N ILE A 39 4.09 3.65 21.80
CA ILE A 39 5.47 3.81 21.27
C ILE A 39 5.57 5.09 20.42
N ALA A 40 4.43 5.51 19.88
CA ALA A 40 4.34 6.65 19.01
C ALA A 40 4.51 7.93 19.80
N ALA A 41 3.82 8.03 20.94
CA ALA A 41 4.02 9.08 21.94
C ALA A 41 5.49 9.15 22.38
N ASP A 42 6.10 8.03 22.75
CA ASP A 42 7.50 8.01 23.20
C ASP A 42 8.49 8.49 22.10
N ARG A 43 8.30 8.06 20.84
CA ARG A 43 9.10 8.57 19.71
C ARG A 43 8.79 10.02 19.35
N TRP A 44 7.53 10.46 19.38
CA TRP A 44 7.16 11.83 19.02
C TRP A 44 7.77 12.88 19.94
N PHE A 45 8.05 12.53 21.20
CA PHE A 45 8.71 13.45 22.14
C PHE A 45 10.25 13.36 22.13
N ASN A 46 10.82 12.26 21.64
CA ASN A 46 12.27 12.00 21.73
C ASN A 46 13.01 11.95 20.37
N GLU A 47 12.29 11.88 19.25
CA GLU A 47 12.84 11.91 17.88
C GLU A 47 12.39 13.18 17.13
N PRO A 48 13.13 13.61 16.11
CA PRO A 48 12.69 14.70 15.24
C PRO A 48 11.31 14.39 14.64
N PHE A 49 10.37 15.31 14.81
CA PHE A 49 9.01 15.15 14.29
C PHE A 49 9.01 14.99 12.77
N ASP A 50 8.52 13.84 12.29
CA ASP A 50 8.27 13.58 10.88
C ASP A 50 6.76 13.62 10.61
N VAL A 51 6.31 14.71 9.98
CA VAL A 51 4.93 14.96 9.59
C VAL A 51 4.37 13.81 8.74
N LEU A 52 5.19 13.23 7.85
CA LEU A 52 4.71 12.22 6.91
C LEU A 52 4.38 10.90 7.61
N HIS A 53 5.13 10.56 8.65
CA HIS A 53 4.80 9.40 9.50
C HIS A 53 3.57 9.66 10.37
N ALA A 54 3.43 10.89 10.90
CA ALA A 54 2.29 11.25 11.74
C ALA A 54 0.95 11.10 10.99
N ASP A 55 0.84 11.59 9.75
CA ASP A 55 -0.40 11.48 8.97
C ASP A 55 -0.72 10.01 8.62
N ALA A 56 0.30 9.22 8.29
CA ALA A 56 0.13 7.80 8.00
C ALA A 56 -0.48 7.05 9.19
N ASP A 57 0.03 7.29 10.40
CA ASP A 57 -0.36 6.57 11.61
C ASP A 57 -1.63 7.11 12.26
N LEU A 58 -1.79 8.44 12.33
CA LEU A 58 -2.88 9.08 13.08
C LEU A 58 -4.14 9.31 12.24
N GLN A 59 -3.99 9.37 10.92
CA GLN A 59 -5.10 9.71 10.02
C GLN A 59 -5.40 8.58 9.03
N VAL A 60 -4.42 8.21 8.20
CA VAL A 60 -4.65 7.28 7.09
C VAL A 60 -4.94 5.87 7.60
N ARG A 61 -4.17 5.37 8.58
CA ARG A 61 -4.34 4.02 9.13
C ARG A 61 -5.69 3.84 9.84
N PRO A 62 -6.17 4.73 10.72
CA PRO A 62 -7.51 4.62 11.32
C PRO A 62 -8.64 4.68 10.29
N TRP A 63 -8.55 5.57 9.30
CA TRP A 63 -9.54 5.59 8.21
C TRP A 63 -9.51 4.29 7.41
N ARG A 64 -8.33 3.75 7.13
CA ARG A 64 -8.18 2.46 6.46
C ARG A 64 -8.89 1.35 7.23
N GLN A 65 -8.72 1.33 8.54
CA GLN A 65 -9.37 0.35 9.40
C GLN A 65 -10.89 0.41 9.26
N VAL A 66 -11.51 1.59 9.43
CA VAL A 66 -12.97 1.77 9.29
C VAL A 66 -13.48 1.35 7.91
N VAL A 67 -12.74 1.69 6.84
CA VAL A 67 -13.10 1.33 5.46
C VAL A 67 -13.08 -0.19 5.26
N LEU A 68 -12.01 -0.86 5.69
CA LEU A 68 -11.87 -2.30 5.49
C LEU A 68 -12.87 -3.09 6.33
N GLU A 69 -13.09 -2.68 7.58
CA GLU A 69 -14.09 -3.28 8.47
C GLU A 69 -15.50 -3.15 7.89
N SER A 70 -15.87 -1.97 7.36
CA SER A 70 -17.17 -1.76 6.74
C SER A 70 -17.38 -2.69 5.54
N TRP A 71 -16.39 -2.78 4.64
CA TRP A 71 -16.47 -3.68 3.49
C TRP A 71 -16.46 -5.16 3.88
N SER A 72 -15.79 -5.52 4.97
CA SER A 72 -15.85 -6.88 5.52
C SER A 72 -17.25 -7.27 6.02
N ALA A 73 -18.06 -6.26 6.38
CA ALA A 73 -19.48 -6.40 6.73
C ALA A 73 -20.41 -6.23 5.52
N GLY A 74 -19.87 -6.06 4.30
CA GLY A 74 -20.64 -5.95 3.07
C GLY A 74 -21.30 -4.59 2.84
N GLN A 75 -20.86 -3.54 3.52
CA GLN A 75 -21.40 -2.18 3.37
C GLN A 75 -20.29 -1.12 3.28
N PRO A 76 -20.46 -0.05 2.50
CA PRO A 76 -19.49 1.04 2.47
C PRO A 76 -19.54 1.87 3.76
N ALA A 77 -18.39 2.43 4.14
CA ALA A 77 -18.25 3.32 5.29
C ALA A 77 -18.80 4.73 4.97
N PHE A 78 -20.08 4.98 5.25
CA PHE A 78 -20.68 6.30 5.03
C PHE A 78 -20.28 7.33 6.11
N TRP A 79 -20.18 6.90 7.36
CA TRP A 79 -19.91 7.74 8.53
C TRP A 79 -18.78 7.15 9.36
N ASN A 80 -17.84 7.99 9.81
CA ASN A 80 -16.82 7.61 10.78
C ASN A 80 -17.20 8.18 12.16
N PRO A 81 -17.71 7.37 13.10
CA PRO A 81 -18.09 7.84 14.43
C PRO A 81 -16.89 8.10 15.34
N HIS A 82 -15.69 7.64 14.97
CA HIS A 82 -14.48 7.69 15.80
C HIS A 82 -13.71 9.00 15.68
N GLN A 83 -14.13 9.93 14.82
CA GLN A 83 -13.45 11.19 14.58
C GLN A 83 -14.39 12.37 14.82
N LEU A 84 -13.99 13.33 15.67
CA LEU A 84 -14.67 14.62 15.87
C LEU A 84 -16.18 14.50 16.13
N LEU A 85 -16.59 13.51 16.95
CA LEU A 85 -18.01 13.18 17.22
C LEU A 85 -18.80 12.68 15.98
N GLY A 86 -18.11 12.47 14.86
CA GLY A 86 -18.63 11.89 13.65
C GLY A 86 -18.36 12.76 12.41
N VAL A 87 -17.89 12.13 11.33
CA VAL A 87 -17.68 12.79 10.04
C VAL A 87 -18.15 11.92 8.87
N PRO A 88 -18.61 12.53 7.75
CA PRO A 88 -19.00 11.78 6.55
C PRO A 88 -17.75 11.21 5.85
N LEU A 89 -17.40 9.96 6.15
CA LEU A 89 -16.18 9.34 5.64
C LEU A 89 -16.24 9.16 4.11
N MET A 90 -17.39 8.81 3.55
CA MET A 90 -17.56 8.69 2.10
C MET A 90 -17.27 9.99 1.33
N ALA A 91 -17.44 11.16 1.97
CA ALA A 91 -17.21 12.46 1.37
C ALA A 91 -15.73 12.89 1.49
N ASN A 92 -14.92 12.13 2.23
CA ASN A 92 -13.49 12.33 2.33
C ASN A 92 -12.78 11.60 1.19
N SER A 93 -12.25 12.37 0.23
CA SER A 93 -11.51 11.84 -0.92
C SER A 93 -10.28 11.02 -0.54
N GLN A 94 -9.65 11.30 0.60
CA GLN A 94 -8.46 10.61 1.07
C GLN A 94 -8.77 9.23 1.67
N SER A 95 -9.97 9.06 2.24
CA SER A 95 -10.40 7.76 2.79
C SER A 95 -10.65 6.71 1.70
N ALA A 96 -10.99 7.18 0.50
CA ALA A 96 -11.14 6.37 -0.70
C ALA A 96 -12.03 5.13 -0.49
N VAL A 97 -13.20 5.34 0.14
CA VAL A 97 -14.16 4.27 0.50
C VAL A 97 -14.48 3.35 -0.68
N PHE A 98 -14.70 3.91 -1.87
CA PHE A 98 -15.06 3.16 -3.09
C PHE A 98 -13.87 2.82 -3.99
N TYR A 99 -12.63 3.01 -3.52
CA TYR A 99 -11.48 2.62 -4.32
C TYR A 99 -11.47 1.09 -4.48
N PRO A 100 -11.50 0.54 -5.71
CA PRO A 100 -11.73 -0.89 -5.91
C PRO A 100 -10.79 -1.81 -5.12
N PRO A 101 -9.48 -1.51 -4.97
CA PRO A 101 -8.62 -2.27 -4.09
C PRO A 101 -9.05 -2.29 -2.62
N HIS A 102 -9.59 -1.19 -2.07
CA HIS A 102 -10.09 -1.18 -0.69
C HIS A 102 -11.31 -2.08 -0.52
N VAL A 103 -12.22 -2.06 -1.50
CA VAL A 103 -13.40 -2.94 -1.51
C VAL A 103 -12.96 -4.40 -1.47
N VAL A 104 -12.05 -4.80 -2.38
CA VAL A 104 -11.52 -6.17 -2.46
C VAL A 104 -10.79 -6.55 -1.17
N LEU A 105 -9.88 -5.71 -0.68
CA LEU A 105 -9.09 -5.99 0.53
C LEU A 105 -9.98 -6.07 1.79
N GLY A 106 -11.03 -5.25 1.86
CA GLY A 106 -12.01 -5.30 2.95
C GLY A 106 -12.86 -6.56 2.92
N MET A 107 -13.36 -6.95 1.75
CA MET A 107 -14.07 -8.23 1.55
C MET A 107 -13.19 -9.44 1.93
N LEU A 108 -11.88 -9.36 1.65
CA LEU A 108 -10.89 -10.38 2.02
C LEU A 108 -10.41 -10.29 3.48
N ARG A 109 -10.92 -9.34 4.28
CA ARG A 109 -10.53 -9.11 5.69
C ARG A 109 -9.03 -8.93 5.88
N VAL A 110 -8.37 -8.26 4.92
CA VAL A 110 -6.96 -7.92 5.03
C VAL A 110 -6.78 -6.88 6.13
N SER A 111 -5.72 -7.00 6.95
CA SER A 111 -5.44 -6.01 8.00
C SER A 111 -5.13 -4.64 7.38
N PRO A 112 -5.38 -3.52 8.10
CA PRO A 112 -5.08 -2.17 7.60
C PRO A 112 -3.63 -2.01 7.15
N ASP A 113 -2.73 -2.60 7.94
CA ASP A 113 -1.28 -2.55 7.75
C ASP A 113 -0.83 -3.32 6.51
N ALA A 114 -1.38 -4.53 6.32
CA ALA A 114 -1.14 -5.29 5.12
C ALA A 114 -1.74 -4.61 3.89
N SER A 115 -2.92 -4.02 4.02
CA SER A 115 -3.59 -3.28 2.95
C SER A 115 -2.73 -2.11 2.45
N LEU A 116 -2.17 -1.30 3.37
CA LEU A 116 -1.29 -0.19 3.02
C LEU A 116 -0.03 -0.67 2.29
N SER A 117 0.63 -1.71 2.81
CA SER A 117 1.85 -2.26 2.21
C SER A 117 1.61 -2.87 0.82
N LEU A 118 0.53 -3.65 0.67
CA LEU A 118 0.15 -4.27 -0.61
C LEU A 118 -0.17 -3.20 -1.65
N LEU A 119 -0.84 -2.12 -1.25
CA LEU A 119 -1.15 -1.03 -2.17
C LEU A 119 0.08 -0.21 -2.53
N ALA A 120 0.96 0.10 -1.58
CA ALA A 120 2.22 0.77 -1.87
C ALA A 120 3.02 -0.04 -2.90
N TRP A 121 3.16 -1.35 -2.68
CA TRP A 121 3.78 -2.25 -3.64
C TRP A 121 3.08 -2.20 -5.01
N LEU A 122 1.76 -2.35 -5.04
CA LEU A 122 0.98 -2.37 -6.28
C LEU A 122 1.19 -1.10 -7.11
N HIS A 123 1.12 0.08 -6.49
CA HIS A 123 1.28 1.34 -7.21
C HIS A 123 2.70 1.53 -7.74
N ILE A 124 3.73 1.14 -6.98
CA ILE A 124 5.13 1.20 -7.43
C ILE A 124 5.37 0.20 -8.57
N ALA A 125 4.80 -1.01 -8.47
CA ALA A 125 4.89 -2.02 -9.53
C ALA A 125 4.19 -1.52 -10.82
N LEU A 126 2.98 -0.97 -10.71
CA LEU A 126 2.27 -0.38 -11.84
C LEU A 126 3.03 0.80 -12.45
N LEU A 127 3.65 1.65 -11.62
CA LEU A 127 4.52 2.74 -12.09
C LEU A 127 5.69 2.19 -12.90
N GLY A 128 6.44 1.22 -12.37
CA GLY A 128 7.57 0.61 -13.06
C GLY A 128 7.16 -0.03 -14.39
N LEU A 129 6.05 -0.77 -14.40
CA LEU A 129 5.48 -1.36 -15.63
C LEU A 129 5.07 -0.28 -16.64
N GLY A 130 4.46 0.81 -16.18
CA GLY A 130 4.05 1.94 -17.01
C GLY A 130 5.23 2.66 -17.65
N VAL A 131 6.29 2.93 -16.87
CA VAL A 131 7.54 3.53 -17.34
C VAL A 131 8.22 2.62 -18.36
N ALA A 132 8.30 1.31 -18.08
CA ALA A 132 8.86 0.35 -19.01
C ALA A 132 8.09 0.31 -20.35
N ALA A 133 6.76 0.32 -20.28
CA ALA A 133 5.90 0.36 -21.47
C ALA A 133 6.08 1.66 -22.27
N MET A 134 6.19 2.80 -21.59
CA MET A 134 6.44 4.10 -22.21
C MET A 134 7.81 4.14 -22.90
N ALA A 135 8.87 3.71 -22.22
CA ALA A 135 10.22 3.67 -22.79
C ALA A 135 10.29 2.79 -24.05
N ARG A 136 9.60 1.64 -24.06
CA ARG A 136 9.49 0.79 -25.27
C ARG A 136 8.81 1.51 -26.43
N ARG A 137 7.74 2.29 -26.15
CA ARG A 137 7.07 3.10 -27.19
C ARG A 137 7.95 4.22 -27.74
N LEU A 138 8.92 4.69 -26.96
CA LEU A 138 9.90 5.70 -27.36
C LEU A 138 11.13 5.10 -28.07
N GLY A 139 11.16 3.79 -28.33
CA GLY A 139 12.24 3.12 -29.06
C GLY A 139 13.33 2.52 -28.19
N ALA A 140 13.14 2.43 -26.87
CA ALA A 140 14.09 1.73 -26.01
C ALA A 140 14.01 0.20 -26.24
N GLU A 141 15.15 -0.41 -26.58
CA GLU A 141 15.27 -1.83 -26.87
C GLU A 141 15.83 -2.65 -25.69
N GLY A 142 15.62 -3.98 -25.72
CA GLY A 142 16.17 -4.91 -24.74
C GLY A 142 15.47 -4.89 -23.37
N HIS A 143 16.26 -5.11 -22.32
CA HIS A 143 15.80 -5.20 -20.93
C HIS A 143 15.97 -3.90 -20.13
N GLY A 144 16.69 -2.91 -20.66
CA GLY A 144 16.93 -1.62 -19.98
C GLY A 144 15.67 -0.94 -19.44
N PRO A 145 14.54 -0.90 -20.18
CA PRO A 145 13.29 -0.32 -19.70
C PRO A 145 12.67 -0.98 -18.46
N VAL A 146 13.03 -2.23 -18.15
CA VAL A 146 12.45 -3.00 -17.04
C VAL A 146 13.38 -3.00 -15.81
N VAL A 147 14.64 -2.61 -15.99
CA VAL A 147 15.69 -2.67 -14.96
C VAL A 147 16.05 -1.28 -14.43
N ALA A 148 15.67 -0.21 -15.14
CA ALA A 148 15.78 1.18 -14.69
C ALA A 148 14.69 1.52 -13.67
#